data_AF-A0A924BVQ0-F1
#
_entry.id   AF-A0A924BVQ0-F1
#
_cell.length_a   1.000
_cell.length_b   1.000
_cell.length_c   1.000
_cell.angle_alpha   90.00
_cell.angle_beta   90.00
_cell.angle_gamma   90.00
#
_symmetry.space_group_name_H-M   'P 1'
#
loop_
_entity.id
_entity.type
_entity.pdbx_description
1 polymer ?
#
loop_
_entity_poly.entity_id
_entity_poly.type
_entity_poly.pdbx_seq_one_letter_code
_entity_poly.pdbx_strand_id
1 'polypeptide(L)'
;MIDFASKCRACGLDFSQFNVGDGPAAFLTLIIGAVIVILALVVDSAFQPPIWVHALLWVPLTAVLVIGGLRACKAWLLISEYRRSAGEGQIKK
;
A
#
# COMPACT_ATOMS: atom_id res chain seq x y z
N MET A 1 -9.71 -0.07 -7.30
CA MET A 1 -9.14 -1.24 -8.02
C MET A 1 -7.78 -0.84 -8.57
N ILE A 2 -6.70 -1.24 -7.90
CA ILE A 2 -5.32 -0.94 -8.31
C ILE A 2 -4.73 -2.28 -8.72
N ASP A 3 -4.91 -2.62 -9.99
CA ASP A 3 -4.51 -3.90 -10.55
C ASP A 3 -3.18 -3.79 -11.30
N PHE A 4 -2.47 -4.90 -11.40
CA PHE A 4 -1.27 -4.96 -12.22
C PHE A 4 -1.65 -5.11 -13.68
N ALA A 5 -0.81 -4.59 -14.58
CA ALA A 5 -0.92 -4.99 -15.98
C ALA A 5 -0.65 -6.50 -16.09
N SER A 6 -1.20 -7.17 -17.10
CA SER A 6 -0.95 -8.60 -17.29
C SER A 6 0.50 -8.91 -17.65
N LYS A 7 1.16 -8.02 -18.41
CA LYS A 7 2.55 -8.20 -18.86
C LYS A 7 3.36 -6.92 -18.77
N CYS A 8 4.65 -7.06 -18.46
CA CYS A 8 5.60 -5.97 -18.52
C CYS A 8 5.86 -5.58 -19.98
N ARG A 9 5.68 -4.29 -20.31
CA ARG A 9 5.87 -3.77 -21.67
C ARG A 9 7.32 -3.74 -22.13
N ALA A 10 8.28 -3.71 -21.18
CA ALA A 10 9.71 -3.60 -21.48
C ALA A 10 10.40 -4.96 -21.64
N CYS A 11 10.04 -5.96 -20.84
CA CYS A 11 10.70 -7.27 -20.84
C CYS A 11 9.76 -8.46 -21.11
N GLY A 12 8.45 -8.24 -21.28
CA GLY A 12 7.49 -9.30 -21.55
C GLY A 12 7.15 -10.20 -20.35
N LEU A 13 7.64 -9.88 -19.15
CA LEU A 13 7.39 -10.63 -17.93
C LEU A 13 5.89 -10.70 -17.61
N ASP A 14 5.36 -11.90 -17.41
CA ASP A 14 3.96 -12.14 -17.09
C ASP A 14 3.73 -11.96 -15.58
N PHE A 15 2.95 -10.95 -15.21
CA PHE A 15 2.69 -10.63 -13.81
C PHE A 15 1.63 -11.55 -13.18
N SER A 16 0.89 -12.33 -13.98
CA SER A 16 -0.09 -13.30 -13.48
C SER A 16 0.52 -14.49 -12.74
N GLN A 17 1.83 -14.74 -12.94
CA GLN A 17 2.58 -15.80 -12.27
C GLN A 17 2.93 -15.44 -10.81
N PHE A 18 2.81 -14.16 -10.44
CA PHE A 18 3.14 -13.68 -9.11
C PHE A 18 1.86 -13.44 -8.32
N ASN A 19 1.53 -14.36 -7.42
CA ASN A 19 0.39 -14.20 -6.52
C ASN A 19 0.80 -13.31 -5.33
N VAL A 20 0.79 -11.99 -5.57
CA VAL A 20 1.07 -10.99 -4.53
C VAL A 20 -0.14 -10.88 -3.59
N GLY A 21 -0.10 -11.61 -2.48
CA GLY A 21 -1.18 -11.59 -1.49
C GLY A 21 -1.41 -10.20 -0.87
N ASP A 22 -2.66 -9.91 -0.48
CA ASP A 22 -3.06 -8.63 0.14
C ASP A 22 -2.69 -8.52 1.64
N GLY A 23 -2.01 -9.51 2.21
CA GLY A 23 -1.66 -9.53 3.65
C GLY A 23 -0.92 -8.27 4.13
N PRO A 24 0.12 -7.79 3.42
CA PRO A 24 0.84 -6.58 3.81
C PRO A 24 0.02 -5.29 3.64
N ALA A 25 -0.98 -5.28 2.77
CA ALA A 25 -1.83 -4.11 2.55
C ALA A 25 -2.66 -3.77 3.80
N ALA A 26 -3.21 -4.78 4.48
CA ALA A 26 -3.99 -4.59 5.71
C ALA A 26 -3.13 -4.05 6.87
N PHE A 27 -1.90 -4.55 7.03
CA PHE A 27 -0.98 -4.03 8.05
C PHE A 27 -0.55 -2.60 7.74
N LEU A 28 -0.26 -2.29 6.48
CA LEU A 28 0.13 -0.96 6.06
C LEU A 28 -0.96 0.08 6.35
N THR A 29 -2.22 -0.22 6.01
CA THR A 29 -3.33 0.71 6.26
C THR A 29 -3.59 0.92 7.74
N LEU A 30 -3.47 -0.12 8.57
CA LEU A 30 -3.59 0.01 10.03
C LEU A 30 -2.49 0.90 10.62
N ILE A 31 -1.23 0.71 10.20
CA ILE A 31 -0.11 1.53 10.68
C ILE A 31 -0.29 2.99 10.25
N ILE A 32 -0.63 3.24 8.98
CA ILE A 32 -0.89 4.60 8.48
C ILE A 32 -2.03 5.25 9.26
N GLY A 33 -3.13 4.53 9.48
CA GLY A 33 -4.26 5.02 10.25
C GLY A 33 -3.88 5.40 11.68
N ALA A 34 -3.15 4.54 12.38
CA ALA A 34 -2.69 4.81 13.74
C ALA A 34 -1.81 6.07 13.81
N VAL A 35 -0.85 6.20 12.88
CA VAL A 35 0.05 7.36 12.81
C VAL A 35 -0.74 8.65 12.54
N ILE A 36 -1.69 8.62 11.61
CA ILE A 36 -2.52 9.78 11.27
C ILE A 36 -3.40 10.19 12.45
N VAL A 37 -4.01 9.25 13.17
CA VAL A 37 -4.85 9.57 14.33
C VAL A 37 -4.02 10.23 15.43
N ILE A 38 -2.83 9.70 15.74
CA ILE A 38 -1.93 10.30 16.74
C ILE A 38 -1.56 11.72 16.33
N LEU A 39 -1.16 11.93 15.07
CA LEU A 39 -0.81 13.25 14.56
C LEU A 39 -2.02 14.21 14.57
N ALA A 40 -3.21 13.73 14.20
CA ALA A 40 -4.44 14.51 14.22
C ALA A 40 -4.77 15.00 15.64
N LEU A 41 -4.68 14.14 16.65
CA LEU A 41 -4.90 14.49 18.05
C LEU A 41 -3.87 15.50 18.57
N VAL A 42 -2.60 15.35 18.20
CA VAL A 42 -1.55 16.30 18.60
C VAL A 42 -1.78 17.67 17.98
N VAL A 43 -2.11 17.72 16.68
CA VAL A 43 -2.41 18.98 15.98
C VAL A 43 -3.66 19.64 16.53
N ASP A 44 -4.71 18.86 16.83
CA ASP A 44 -5.95 19.36 17.42
C ASP A 44 -5.71 19.99 18.80
N SER A 45 -4.93 19.30 19.64
CA SER A 45 -4.58 19.77 20.98
C SER A 45 -3.70 21.02 20.98
N ALA A 46 -2.82 21.18 19.99
CA ALA A 46 -1.86 22.28 19.93
C ALA A 46 -2.40 23.55 19.23
N PHE A 47 -3.22 23.39 18.18
CA PHE A 47 -3.59 24.51 17.30
C PHE A 47 -5.09 24.82 17.27
N GLN A 48 -5.95 23.97 17.86
CA GLN A 48 -7.43 24.10 17.82
C GLN A 48 -7.95 24.56 16.44
N PRO A 49 -7.53 23.91 15.33
CA PRO A 49 -7.91 24.37 14.00
C PRO A 49 -9.41 24.17 13.78
N PRO A 50 -10.06 25.04 12.99
CA PRO A 50 -11.44 24.82 12.58
C PRO A 50 -11.60 23.48 11.85
N ILE A 51 -12.69 22.75 12.13
CA ILE A 51 -12.96 21.38 11.65
C ILE A 51 -12.80 21.24 10.12
N TRP A 52 -13.14 22.27 9.35
CA TRP A 52 -12.98 22.27 7.89
C TRP A 52 -11.53 22.19 7.43
N VAL A 53 -10.61 22.88 8.11
CA VAL A 53 -9.17 22.83 7.81
C VAL A 53 -8.61 21.47 8.19
N HIS A 54 -9.07 20.93 9.33
CA HIS A 54 -8.71 19.58 9.76
C HIS A 54 -9.12 18.55 8.69
N ALA A 55 -10.38 18.56 8.26
CA ALA A 55 -10.86 17.65 7.21
C ALA A 55 -10.10 17.82 5.89
N LEU A 56 -9.90 19.07 5.43
CA LEU A 56 -9.21 19.35 4.17
C LEU A 56 -7.72 18.98 4.20
N LEU A 57 -7.08 18.96 5.37
CA LEU A 57 -5.68 18.54 5.50
C LEU A 57 -5.57 17.01 5.58
N TRP A 58 -6.32 16.38 6.48
CA TRP A 58 -6.15 14.95 6.77
C TRP A 58 -6.73 14.05 5.68
N VAL A 59 -7.83 14.41 5.03
CA VAL A 59 -8.44 13.59 3.96
C VAL A 59 -7.48 13.38 2.79
N PRO A 60 -6.94 14.44 2.13
CA PRO A 60 -6.01 14.22 1.03
C PRO A 60 -4.69 13.62 1.52
N LEU A 61 -4.19 13.99 2.70
CA LEU A 61 -2.97 13.42 3.25
C LEU A 61 -3.10 11.90 3.44
N THR A 62 -4.20 11.44 4.05
CA THR A 62 -4.51 10.02 4.23
C THR A 62 -4.64 9.31 2.89
N ALA A 63 -5.36 9.92 1.94
CA ALA A 63 -5.53 9.34 0.61
C ALA A 63 -4.19 9.13 -0.10
N VAL A 64 -3.29 10.13 -0.06
CA VAL A 64 -1.96 10.04 -0.67
C VAL A 64 -1.10 8.97 0.01
N LEU A 65 -1.09 8.94 1.35
CA LEU A 65 -0.33 7.94 2.11
C LEU A 65 -0.81 6.51 1.83
N VAL A 66 -2.12 6.28 1.81
CA VAL A 66 -2.68 4.96 1.54
C VAL A 66 -2.42 4.54 0.09
N ILE A 67 -2.72 5.40 -0.90
CA ILE A 67 -2.52 5.07 -2.31
C ILE A 67 -1.04 4.83 -2.62
N GLY A 68 -0.17 5.72 -2.14
CA GLY A 68 1.28 5.61 -2.30
C GLY A 68 1.84 4.37 -1.62
N GLY A 69 1.41 4.12 -0.37
CA GLY A 69 1.81 2.95 0.40
C GLY A 69 1.39 1.65 -0.27
N LEU A 70 0.12 1.54 -0.69
CA LEU A 70 -0.39 0.34 -1.37
C LEU A 70 0.39 0.06 -2.65
N ARG A 71 0.71 1.10 -3.43
CA ARG A 71 1.49 0.98 -4.67
C ARG A 71 2.92 0.53 -4.39
N ALA A 72 3.56 1.08 -3.36
CA ALA A 72 4.91 0.71 -2.94
C ALA A 72 4.99 -0.72 -2.40
N CYS A 73 4.06 -1.12 -1.53
CA CYS A 73 4.00 -2.48 -0.98
C CYS A 73 3.79 -3.52 -2.08
N LYS A 74 2.83 -3.29 -2.99
CA LYS A 74 2.59 -4.19 -4.13
C LYS A 74 3.85 -4.32 -5.01
N ALA A 75 4.52 -3.21 -5.32
CA ALA A 75 5.77 -3.24 -6.10
C ALA A 75 6.89 -3.98 -5.36
N TRP A 76 7.02 -3.77 -4.06
CA TRP A 76 8.06 -4.39 -3.25
C TRP A 76 7.88 -5.91 -3.16
N LEU A 77 6.64 -6.38 -2.96
CA LEU A 77 6.32 -7.81 -2.94
C LEU A 77 6.59 -8.49 -4.28
N LEU A 78 6.24 -7.81 -5.38
CA LEU A 78 6.53 -8.30 -6.71
C LEU A 78 8.03 -8.44 -6.96
N ILE A 79 8.82 -7.48 -6.49
CA ILE A 79 10.29 -7.52 -6.56
C ILE A 79 10.87 -8.61 -5.65
N SER A 80 10.31 -8.81 -4.46
CA SER A 80 10.76 -9.87 -3.57
C SER A 80 10.49 -11.24 -4.17
N GLU A 81 9.33 -11.45 -4.79
CA GLU A 81 8.98 -12.72 -5.42
C GLU A 81 9.81 -12.97 -6.68
N TYR A 82 10.01 -11.94 -7.52
CA TYR A 82 10.91 -11.99 -8.68
C TYR A 82 12.35 -12.34 -8.28
N ARG A 83 12.87 -11.74 -7.20
CA ARG A 83 14.22 -12.02 -6.70
C ARG A 83 14.33 -13.40 -6.05
N ARG A 84 13.26 -13.87 -5.40
CA ARG A 84 13.25 -15.16 -4.72
C ARG A 84 13.15 -16.32 -5.71
N SER A 85 12.75 -16.08 -6.97
CA SER A 85 12.46 -17.14 -7.96
C SER A 85 11.69 -18.28 -7.33
N ALA A 86 10.73 -17.94 -6.46
CA ALA A 86 9.88 -18.90 -5.79
C ALA A 86 8.87 -19.38 -6.84
N GLY A 87 9.32 -20.27 -7.71
CA GLY A 87 8.40 -21.11 -8.47
C GLY A 87 7.49 -21.79 -7.46
N GLU A 88 6.19 -21.79 -7.74
CA GLU A 88 5.20 -22.49 -6.95
C GLU A 88 5.74 -23.87 -6.57
N GLY A 89 5.77 -24.18 -5.28
CA GLY A 89 6.00 -25.55 -4.83
C GLY A 89 4.85 -26.40 -5.34
N GLN A 90 4.99 -26.95 -6.54
CA GLN A 90 4.04 -27.92 -7.06
C GLN A 90 4.13 -29.15 -6.17
N ILE A 91 3.19 -29.25 -5.22
CA ILE A 91 2.94 -30.49 -4.50
C ILE A 91 2.41 -31.45 -5.56
N LYS A 92 3.31 -32.26 -6.13
CA LYS A 92 2.92 -33.42 -6.91
C LYS A 92 2.06 -34.30 -5.99
N LYS A 93 0.84 -34.50 -6.45
CA LYS A 93 -0.20 -35.34 -5.86
C LYS A 93 0.30 -36.75 -5.57
#